data_AF-A0A5B7UJV8-F1
#
_entry.id   AF-A0A5B7UJV8-F1
#
_cell.length_a   1.000
_cell.length_b   1.000
_cell.length_c   1.000
_cell.angle_alpha   90.00
_cell.angle_beta   90.00
_cell.angle_gamma   90.00
#
_symmetry.space_group_name_H-M   'P 1'
#
loop_
_entity.id
_entity.type
_entity.pdbx_description
1 polymer ?
#
loop_
_entity_poly.entity_id
_entity_poly.type
_entity_poly.pdbx_seq_one_letter_code
_entity_poly.pdbx_strand_id
1 'polypeptide(L)'
;MVMTLDEATRRAAARQDLCAQVKTLLVERLALNVDPRSIGDDQPLFGRGLELDSIDTLELAMAVEDTFGVTVTDDDTHSLLSLNRLVDHIEGARA
;
A
#
# COMPACT_ATOMS: atom_id res chain seq x y z
N MET A 1 30.03 -4.83 -3.29
CA MET A 1 28.97 -5.67 -2.70
C MET A 1 28.00 -5.96 -3.83
N VAL A 2 28.14 -7.10 -4.50
CA VAL A 2 27.33 -7.46 -5.67
C VAL A 2 26.05 -8.07 -5.13
N MET A 3 24.90 -7.40 -5.31
CA MET A 3 23.59 -8.01 -5.11
C MET A 3 23.50 -9.21 -6.06
N THR A 4 23.34 -10.42 -5.51
CA THR A 4 23.24 -11.61 -6.34
C THR A 4 21.88 -11.66 -7.05
N LEU A 5 21.81 -12.26 -8.24
CA LEU A 5 20.58 -12.32 -9.05
C LEU A 5 19.42 -13.04 -8.32
N ASP A 6 19.77 -14.00 -7.45
CA ASP A 6 18.83 -14.74 -6.62
C ASP A 6 18.20 -13.87 -5.52
N GLU A 7 19.01 -13.05 -4.85
CA GLU A 7 18.53 -12.11 -3.82
C GLU A 7 17.64 -11.01 -4.39
N ALA A 8 18.00 -10.48 -5.57
CA ALA A 8 17.20 -9.46 -6.25
C ALA A 8 15.81 -10.00 -6.63
N THR A 9 15.75 -11.23 -7.12
CA THR A 9 14.48 -11.89 -7.50
C THR A 9 13.61 -12.15 -6.29
N ARG A 10 14.19 -12.61 -5.17
CA ARG A 10 13.43 -12.84 -3.91
C ARG A 10 12.83 -11.56 -3.36
N ARG A 11 13.55 -10.44 -3.39
CA ARG A 11 13.04 -9.14 -2.94
C ARG A 11 11.89 -8.65 -3.82
N ALA A 12 12.02 -8.77 -5.14
CA ALA A 12 10.97 -8.40 -6.07
C ALA A 12 9.68 -9.21 -5.81
N ALA A 13 9.81 -10.53 -5.61
CA ALA A 13 8.67 -11.39 -5.29
C ALA A 13 8.00 -11.02 -3.95
N ALA A 14 8.79 -10.76 -2.90
CA ALA A 14 8.27 -10.34 -1.60
C ALA A 14 7.51 -9.00 -1.70
N ARG A 15 8.03 -8.04 -2.47
CA ARG A 15 7.36 -6.77 -2.70
C ARG A 15 6.08 -6.92 -3.50
N GLN A 16 6.06 -7.79 -4.52
CA GLN A 16 4.84 -8.07 -5.27
C GLN A 16 3.74 -8.68 -4.39
N ASP A 17 4.12 -9.59 -3.49
CA ASP A 17 3.19 -10.19 -2.53
C ASP A 17 2.62 -9.13 -1.57
N LEU A 18 3.49 -8.25 -1.06
CA LEU A 18 3.06 -7.12 -0.23
C LEU A 18 2.12 -6.16 -0.98
N CYS A 19 2.43 -5.80 -2.23
CA CYS A 19 1.51 -5.03 -3.08
C CYS A 19 0.14 -5.71 -3.20
N ALA A 20 0.10 -7.02 -3.43
CA ALA A 20 -1.15 -7.77 -3.56
C ALA A 20 -1.95 -7.77 -2.24
N GLN A 21 -1.27 -7.93 -1.10
CA GLN A 21 -1.89 -7.85 0.22
C GLN A 21 -2.49 -6.47 0.48
N VAL A 22 -1.75 -5.39 0.20
CA VAL A 22 -2.22 -4.02 0.40
C VAL A 22 -3.39 -3.69 -0.52
N LYS A 23 -3.35 -4.12 -1.79
CA LYS A 23 -4.49 -3.99 -2.73
C LYS A 23 -5.74 -4.70 -2.22
N THR A 24 -5.57 -5.90 -1.68
CA THR A 24 -6.69 -6.68 -1.12
C THR A 24 -7.26 -5.99 0.10
N LEU A 25 -6.39 -5.53 1.02
CA LEU A 25 -6.78 -4.79 2.21
C LEU A 25 -7.57 -3.52 1.85
N LEU A 26 -7.13 -2.76 0.85
CA LEU A 26 -7.83 -1.57 0.36
C LEU A 26 -9.25 -1.90 -0.08
N VAL A 27 -9.42 -2.93 -0.93
CA VAL A 27 -10.73 -3.32 -1.45
C VAL A 27 -11.65 -3.84 -0.35
N GLU A 28 -11.13 -4.67 0.55
CA GLU A 28 -11.91 -5.27 1.63
C GLU A 28 -12.32 -4.25 2.70
N ARG A 29 -11.39 -3.38 3.11
CA ARG A 29 -11.64 -2.40 4.18
C ARG A 29 -12.50 -1.24 3.72
N LEU A 30 -12.26 -0.75 2.51
CA LEU A 30 -12.99 0.39 1.94
C LEU A 30 -14.22 -0.06 1.13
N ALA A 31 -14.55 -1.36 1.17
CA ALA A 31 -15.67 -1.98 0.45
C ALA A 31 -15.75 -1.58 -1.03
N LEU A 32 -14.59 -1.46 -1.69
CA LEU A 32 -14.52 -0.99 -3.07
C LEU A 32 -15.07 -2.06 -4.01
N ASN A 33 -15.89 -1.66 -4.98
CA ASN A 33 -16.42 -2.58 -5.99
C ASN A 33 -15.47 -2.71 -7.20
N VAL A 34 -14.18 -2.91 -6.94
CA VAL A 34 -13.13 -3.07 -7.95
C VAL A 34 -12.27 -4.31 -7.65
N ASP A 35 -11.69 -4.92 -8.68
CA ASP A 35 -10.74 -6.02 -8.47
C ASP A 35 -9.43 -5.46 -7.88
N PRO A 36 -8.89 -6.00 -6.78
CA PRO A 36 -7.60 -5.57 -6.22
C PRO A 36 -6.49 -5.50 -7.27
N ARG A 37 -6.47 -6.44 -8.21
CA ARG A 37 -5.45 -6.53 -9.28
C ARG A 37 -5.60 -5.43 -10.33
N SER A 38 -6.76 -4.78 -10.41
CA SER A 38 -6.99 -3.66 -11.31
C SER A 38 -6.40 -2.33 -10.80
N ILE A 39 -6.09 -2.26 -9.51
CA ILE A 39 -5.43 -1.10 -8.89
C ILE A 39 -3.99 -1.03 -9.39
N GLY A 40 -3.63 0.10 -10.00
CA GLY A 40 -2.28 0.35 -10.50
C GLY A 40 -1.30 0.65 -9.37
N ASP A 41 -0.03 0.24 -9.51
CA ASP A 41 0.98 0.43 -8.45
C ASP A 41 1.35 1.90 -8.22
N ASP A 42 1.27 2.71 -9.28
CA ASP A 42 1.47 4.17 -9.25
C ASP A 42 0.15 4.95 -9.35
N GLN A 43 -0.98 4.27 -9.25
CA GLN A 43 -2.28 4.92 -9.29
C GLN A 43 -2.46 5.75 -8.01
N PRO A 44 -2.98 7.00 -8.12
CA PRO A 44 -3.33 7.75 -6.95
C PRO A 44 -4.44 7.04 -6.15
N LEU A 45 -4.30 6.88 -4.84
CA LEU A 45 -5.34 6.30 -3.99
C LEU A 45 -6.43 7.33 -3.68
N PHE A 46 -6.05 8.58 -3.44
CA PHE A 46 -6.96 9.66 -3.07
C PHE A 46 -7.39 10.52 -4.26
N GLY A 47 -8.61 11.07 -4.21
CA GLY A 47 -9.12 11.96 -5.26
C GLY A 47 -9.30 11.23 -6.60
N ARG A 48 -8.64 11.69 -7.69
CA ARG A 48 -8.91 11.21 -9.07
C ARG A 48 -8.55 9.75 -9.40
N GLY A 49 -8.12 8.95 -8.43
CA GLY A 49 -7.84 7.53 -8.65
C GLY A 49 -8.94 6.63 -8.09
N LEU A 50 -8.82 6.16 -6.85
CA LEU A 50 -9.86 5.35 -6.20
C LEU A 50 -10.99 6.18 -5.57
N GLU A 51 -10.97 7.51 -5.75
CA GLU A 51 -12.01 8.43 -5.24
C GLU A 51 -12.25 8.35 -3.74
N LEU A 52 -11.22 7.94 -2.99
CA LEU A 52 -11.24 7.88 -1.53
C LEU A 52 -11.40 9.29 -0.94
N ASP A 53 -12.32 9.41 0.01
CA ASP A 53 -12.53 10.63 0.78
C ASP A 53 -11.68 10.63 2.08
N SER A 54 -11.76 11.72 2.83
CA SER A 54 -11.10 11.89 4.14
C SER A 54 -11.44 10.79 5.16
N ILE A 55 -12.66 10.23 5.09
CA ILE A 55 -13.10 9.14 5.98
C ILE A 55 -12.42 7.82 5.59
N ASP A 56 -12.43 7.48 4.30
CA ASP A 56 -11.79 6.29 3.77
C ASP A 56 -10.27 6.30 4.04
N THR A 57 -9.67 7.49 3.99
CA THR A 57 -8.26 7.71 4.29
C THR A 57 -7.92 7.32 5.73
N LEU A 58 -8.75 7.73 6.69
CA LEU A 58 -8.57 7.39 8.11
C LEU A 58 -8.76 5.89 8.34
N GLU A 59 -9.79 5.30 7.72
CA GLU A 59 -10.05 3.86 7.81
C GLU A 59 -8.89 3.04 7.24
N LEU A 60 -8.33 3.47 6.10
CA LEU A 60 -7.13 2.87 5.53
C LEU A 60 -5.93 2.97 6.47
N ALA A 61 -5.67 4.14 7.04
CA ALA A 61 -4.57 4.33 7.99
C ALA A 61 -4.69 3.36 9.17
N MET A 62 -5.88 3.28 9.77
CA MET A 62 -6.17 2.33 10.85
C MET A 62 -6.03 0.87 10.42
N ALA A 63 -6.48 0.51 9.21
CA ALA A 63 -6.37 -0.85 8.71
C ALA A 63 -4.92 -1.26 8.44
N VAL A 64 -4.09 -0.32 7.97
CA VAL A 64 -2.65 -0.52 7.78
C VAL A 64 -1.95 -0.68 9.13
N GLU A 65 -2.30 0.12 10.12
CA GLU A 65 -1.82 -0.02 11.49
C GLU A 65 -2.18 -1.39 12.10
N ASP A 66 -3.44 -1.82 11.97
CA ASP A 66 -3.95 -3.10 12.50
C ASP A 66 -3.29 -4.31 11.81
N THR A 67 -3.13 -4.25 10.48
CA THR A 67 -2.64 -5.39 9.67
C THR A 67 -1.13 -5.47 9.64
N PHE A 68 -0.44 -4.34 9.53
CA PHE A 68 1.00 -4.28 9.32
C PHE A 68 1.78 -3.74 10.53
N GLY A 69 1.11 -3.15 11.53
CA GLY A 69 1.76 -2.53 12.69
C GLY A 69 2.44 -1.20 12.38
N VAL A 70 2.06 -0.54 11.28
CA VAL A 70 2.72 0.65 10.76
C VAL A 70 1.82 1.86 10.90
N THR A 71 2.24 2.83 11.73
CA THR A 71 1.51 4.09 11.90
C THR A 71 1.60 4.97 10.66
N VAL A 72 0.43 5.40 10.20
CA VAL A 72 0.25 6.35 9.11
C VAL A 72 -0.30 7.63 9.72
N THR A 73 0.47 8.71 9.69
CA THR A 73 0.01 10.00 10.21
C THR A 73 -0.71 10.81 9.13
N ASP A 74 -1.45 11.85 9.54
CA ASP A 74 -2.14 12.75 8.60
C ASP A 74 -1.18 13.38 7.58
N ASP A 75 0.05 13.74 7.99
CA ASP A 75 1.10 14.24 7.10
C ASP A 75 1.56 13.17 6.09
N ASP A 76 1.62 11.91 6.52
CA ASP A 76 1.91 10.77 5.65
C ASP A 76 0.77 10.52 4.67
N THR A 77 -0.50 10.64 5.06
CA THR A 77 -1.63 10.35 4.14
C THR A 77 -1.56 11.18 2.85
N HIS A 78 -1.06 12.43 2.92
CA HIS A 78 -0.83 13.28 1.77
C HIS A 78 0.41 12.91 0.93
N SER A 79 1.36 12.16 1.47
CA SER A 79 2.56 11.69 0.77
C SER A 79 2.45 10.24 0.28
N LEU A 80 1.56 9.44 0.90
CA LEU A 80 1.19 8.08 0.53
C LEU A 80 0.14 8.04 -0.58
N LEU A 81 0.26 8.96 -1.55
CA LEU A 81 -0.70 9.14 -2.62
C LEU A 81 -0.80 7.93 -3.55
N SER A 82 0.18 7.01 -3.58
CA SER A 82 0.13 5.80 -4.42
C SER A 82 0.42 4.53 -3.64
N LEU A 83 -0.01 3.40 -4.21
CA LEU A 83 0.24 2.10 -3.61
C LEU A 83 1.74 1.84 -3.39
N ASN A 84 2.59 2.17 -4.37
CA ASN A 84 4.04 2.04 -4.23
C ASN A 84 4.58 2.79 -3.01
N ARG A 85 4.08 3.99 -2.73
CA ARG A 85 4.51 4.78 -1.56
C ARG A 85 4.06 4.15 -0.25
N LEU A 86 2.83 3.64 -0.21
CA LEU A 86 2.32 2.90 0.94
C LEU A 86 3.14 1.63 1.20
N VAL A 87 3.47 0.89 0.15
CA VAL A 87 4.31 -0.31 0.24
C VAL A 87 5.73 0.03 0.70
N ASP A 88 6.35 1.09 0.17
CA ASP A 88 7.66 1.57 0.64
C ASP A 88 7.63 1.97 2.11
N HIS A 89 6.56 2.61 2.58
CA HIS A 89 6.39 2.97 3.99
C HIS A 89 6.30 1.73 4.88
N ILE A 90 5.52 0.72 4.46
CA ILE A 90 5.38 -0.54 5.19
C ILE A 90 6.71 -1.33 5.20
N GLU A 91 7.43 -1.38 4.08
CA GLU A 91 8.76 -2.03 4.03
C GLU A 91 9.77 -1.29 4.91
N GLY A 92 9.78 0.05 4.89
CA GLY A 92 10.67 0.87 5.69
C GLY A 92 10.42 0.75 7.20
N ALA A 93 9.15 0.61 7.61
CA ALA A 93 8.78 0.44 9.02
C ALA A 93 9.03 -0.99 9.55
N ARG A 94 9.17 -1.98 8.66
CA ARG A 94 9.45 -3.39 8.99
C ARG A 94 10.94 -3.73 9.03
N ALA A 95 11.81 -2.80 8.61
CA ALA A 95 13.27 -2.96 8.58
C ALA A 95 13.93 -2.62 9.92
#